data_AF-A0A818HQY2-F1
#
_entry.id   AF-A0A818HQY2-F1
#
_cell.length_a   1.000
_cell.length_b   1.000
_cell.length_c   1.000
_cell.angle_alpha   90.00
_cell.angle_beta   90.00
_cell.angle_gamma   90.00
#
_symmetry.space_group_name_H-M   'P 1'
#
loop_
_entity.id
_entity.type
_entity.pdbx_description
1 polymer ?
#
loop_
_entity_poly.entity_id
_entity_poly.type
_entity_poly.pdbx_seq_one_letter_code
_entity_poly.pdbx_strand_id
1 'polypeptide(L)'
;MAFILILELTSAAHTSLVGNTALVAYTIGEAIVTFSAYLTLDWQKLKWVNIIFIGSVLPYLYFMPETPLYLYSKRQYTELETVLRRIATQNKRTEVQWYPSYQKFLGNQSITDVNNETKSSFFKQFRQLFSHRPTIIKVLITDFLGFTTYLLYYEISYGFEVMNISPYLGVVIGAVVEAVGYISGSFLIVSRLGRKGTFIIMMGLTAVCVLILPFVVKVGALPTVIVAQLGKFAISGAISVSWIFVPELFQTSIRSTANGLFITFSHIGAIIAPVISTSVSEKYLSVTFYVSSALGVVALLLTMILPETRGKTMDDEQDSSNIGTHT
;
A
#
# COMPACT_ATOMS: atom_id res chain seq x y z
N MET A 1 9.21 -3.99 -0.11
CA MET A 1 10.64 -3.66 -0.32
C MET A 1 10.77 -2.49 -1.28
N ALA A 2 10.53 -2.65 -2.59
CA ALA A 2 10.67 -1.58 -3.59
C ALA A 2 9.84 -0.32 -3.26
N PHE A 3 8.61 -0.49 -2.79
CA PHE A 3 7.75 0.63 -2.39
C PHE A 3 8.34 1.43 -1.21
N ILE A 4 8.87 0.76 -0.18
CA ILE A 4 9.50 1.43 0.97
C ILE A 4 10.75 2.19 0.52
N LEU A 5 11.55 1.58 -0.35
CA LEU A 5 12.74 2.20 -0.92
C LEU A 5 12.37 3.48 -1.70
N ILE A 6 11.28 3.46 -2.47
CA ILE A 6 10.74 4.65 -3.14
C ILE A 6 10.31 5.71 -2.12
N LEU A 7 9.59 5.32 -1.06
CA LEU A 7 9.17 6.25 -0.02
C LEU A 7 10.37 6.92 0.68
N GLU A 8 11.42 6.15 0.97
CA GLU A 8 12.63 6.62 1.67
C GLU A 8 13.51 7.54 0.79
N LEU A 9 13.53 7.31 -0.53
CA LEU A 9 14.29 8.15 -1.47
C LEU A 9 13.57 9.45 -1.83
N THR A 10 12.28 9.59 -1.50
CA THR A 10 11.46 10.71 -1.92
C THR A 10 11.17 11.66 -0.75
N SER A 11 11.26 12.97 -0.99
CA SER A 11 10.87 13.99 0.01
C SER A 11 9.40 13.87 0.40
N ALA A 12 9.08 14.07 1.69
CA ALA A 12 7.74 13.97 2.29
C ALA A 12 6.62 14.70 1.52
N ALA A 13 6.95 15.78 0.80
CA ALA A 13 6.00 16.54 -0.01
C ALA A 13 5.56 15.82 -1.30
N HIS A 14 6.39 14.93 -1.85
CA HIS A 14 6.16 14.22 -3.12
C HIS A 14 5.93 12.72 -2.92
N THR A 15 6.12 12.22 -1.70
CA THR A 15 5.98 10.81 -1.33
C THR A 15 4.66 10.18 -1.78
N SER A 16 3.54 10.89 -1.62
CA SER A 16 2.23 10.38 -2.06
C SER A 16 2.12 10.24 -3.58
N LEU A 17 2.67 11.20 -4.34
CA LEU A 17 2.61 11.17 -5.81
C LEU A 17 3.49 10.05 -6.36
N VAL A 18 4.72 9.91 -5.85
CA VAL A 18 5.66 8.89 -6.33
C VAL A 18 5.22 7.48 -5.90
N GLY A 19 4.69 7.31 -4.68
CA GLY A 19 4.13 6.05 -4.23
C GLY A 19 2.98 5.57 -5.11
N ASN A 20 2.10 6.49 -5.52
CA ASN A 20 0.98 6.16 -6.41
C ASN A 20 1.41 5.87 -7.85
N THR A 21 2.50 6.47 -8.34
CA THR A 21 3.10 6.10 -9.63
C THR A 21 3.53 4.64 -9.65
N ALA A 22 4.04 4.09 -8.53
CA ALA A 22 4.38 2.68 -8.43
C ALA A 22 3.14 1.76 -8.54
N LEU A 23 2.00 2.20 -8.01
CA LEU A 23 0.73 1.48 -8.14
C LEU A 23 0.15 1.57 -9.56
N VAL A 24 0.35 2.68 -10.26
CA VAL A 24 -0.01 2.78 -11.69
C VAL A 24 0.90 1.88 -12.54
N ALA A 25 2.17 1.70 -12.18
CA ALA A 25 3.04 0.75 -12.87
C ALA A 25 2.53 -0.71 -12.74
N TYR A 26 1.86 -1.04 -11.62
CA TYR A 26 1.23 -2.35 -11.43
C TYR A 26 0.11 -2.61 -12.46
N THR A 27 -0.77 -1.63 -12.72
CA THR A 27 -1.87 -1.79 -13.70
C THR A 27 -1.35 -1.89 -15.13
N ILE A 28 -0.24 -1.21 -15.44
CA ILE A 28 0.44 -1.34 -16.73
C ILE A 28 0.98 -2.78 -16.88
N GLY A 29 1.56 -3.34 -15.82
CA GLY A 29 1.98 -4.74 -15.78
C GLY A 29 0.82 -5.71 -16.03
N GLU A 30 -0.31 -5.51 -15.35
CA GLU A 30 -1.53 -6.31 -15.55
C GLU A 30 -2.01 -6.28 -17.01
N ALA A 31 -2.03 -5.09 -17.63
CA ALA A 31 -2.40 -4.94 -19.03
C ALA A 31 -1.43 -5.64 -19.99
N ILE A 32 -0.11 -5.52 -19.76
CA ILE A 32 0.92 -6.18 -20.58
C ILE A 32 0.82 -7.71 -20.48
N VAL A 33 0.63 -8.24 -19.27
CA VAL A 33 0.45 -9.68 -19.05
C VAL A 33 -0.81 -10.18 -19.74
N THR A 34 -1.92 -9.43 -19.63
CA THR A 34 -3.19 -9.78 -20.27
C THR A 34 -3.08 -9.77 -21.79
N PHE A 35 -2.41 -8.77 -22.36
CA PHE A 35 -2.14 -8.71 -23.79
C PHE A 35 -1.26 -9.87 -24.26
N SER A 36 -0.22 -10.20 -23.49
CA SER A 36 0.65 -11.34 -23.76
C SER A 36 -0.12 -12.67 -23.70
N ALA A 37 -1.05 -12.81 -22.75
CA ALA A 37 -1.92 -13.98 -22.61
C ALA A 37 -2.90 -14.11 -23.78
N TYR A 38 -3.43 -12.98 -24.28
CA TYR A 38 -4.28 -12.95 -25.47
C TYR A 38 -3.54 -13.37 -26.74
N LEU A 39 -2.27 -12.98 -26.89
CA LEU A 39 -1.44 -13.35 -28.05
C LEU A 39 -0.97 -14.81 -28.03
N THR A 40 -0.59 -15.32 -26.86
CA THR A 40 0.02 -16.66 -26.76
C THR A 40 -1.02 -17.77 -26.71
N LEU A 41 -2.19 -17.53 -26.10
CA LEU A 41 -3.29 -18.49 -25.86
C LEU A 41 -2.85 -19.83 -25.21
N ASP A 42 -1.59 -19.91 -24.77
CA ASP A 42 -0.93 -21.10 -24.23
C ASP A 42 -0.20 -20.70 -22.95
N TRP A 43 -0.57 -21.35 -21.84
CA TRP A 43 -0.04 -21.05 -20.52
C TRP A 43 1.47 -21.31 -20.43
N GLN A 44 2.02 -22.24 -21.20
CA GLN A 44 3.46 -22.54 -21.17
C GLN A 44 4.26 -21.39 -21.80
N LYS A 45 3.82 -20.90 -22.95
CA LYS A 45 4.44 -19.74 -23.62
C LYS A 45 4.31 -18.49 -22.76
N LEU A 46 3.15 -18.28 -22.14
CA LEU A 46 2.93 -17.17 -21.22
C LEU A 46 3.90 -17.19 -20.03
N LYS A 47 4.17 -18.36 -19.44
CA LYS A 47 5.18 -18.50 -18.36
C LYS A 47 6.57 -18.06 -18.82
N TRP A 48 7.00 -18.48 -20.00
CA TRP A 48 8.31 -18.07 -20.55
C TRP A 48 8.39 -16.56 -20.81
N VAL A 49 7.33 -15.97 -21.38
CA VAL A 49 7.27 -14.51 -21.59
C VAL A 49 7.38 -13.75 -20.26
N ASN A 50 6.70 -14.23 -19.21
CA ASN A 50 6.80 -13.63 -17.87
C ASN A 50 8.21 -13.77 -17.26
N ILE A 51 8.88 -14.91 -17.45
CA ILE A 51 10.26 -15.12 -16.99
C ILE A 51 11.21 -14.14 -17.69
N ILE A 52 11.05 -13.94 -18.99
CA ILE A 52 11.86 -12.97 -19.75
C ILE A 52 11.64 -11.55 -19.22
N PHE A 53 10.39 -11.18 -18.91
CA PHE A 53 10.06 -9.88 -18.34
C PHE A 53 10.69 -9.68 -16.95
N ILE A 54 10.65 -10.68 -16.07
CA ILE A 54 11.34 -10.60 -14.76
C ILE A 54 12.86 -10.52 -14.97
N GLY A 55 13.40 -11.31 -15.90
CA GLY A 55 14.82 -11.33 -16.23
C GLY A 55 15.33 -9.97 -16.73
N SER A 56 14.51 -9.20 -17.45
CA SER A 56 14.89 -7.86 -17.93
C SER A 56 14.96 -6.82 -16.80
N VAL A 57 14.27 -7.05 -15.67
CA VAL A 57 14.29 -6.16 -14.50
C VAL A 57 15.52 -6.42 -13.61
N LEU A 58 16.08 -7.64 -13.59
CA LEU A 58 17.21 -7.99 -12.72
C LEU A 58 18.46 -7.10 -12.91
N PRO A 59 18.89 -6.73 -14.14
CA PRO A 59 20.00 -5.80 -14.33
C PRO A 59 19.75 -4.43 -13.68
N TYR A 60 18.51 -3.95 -13.63
CA TYR A 60 18.19 -2.66 -13.03
C TYR A 60 18.41 -2.66 -11.50
N LEU A 61 18.23 -3.81 -10.83
CA LEU A 61 18.49 -3.93 -9.40
C LEU A 61 19.97 -3.73 -9.07
N TYR A 62 20.88 -4.11 -9.97
CA TYR A 62 22.31 -3.89 -9.78
C TYR A 62 22.70 -2.40 -9.87
N PHE A 63 21.96 -1.61 -10.65
CA PHE A 63 22.23 -0.17 -10.82
C PHE A 63 21.54 0.71 -9.78
N MET A 64 20.63 0.15 -8.98
CA MET A 64 19.87 0.91 -7.99
C MET A 64 20.73 1.21 -6.76
N PRO A 65 20.88 2.49 -6.35
CA PRO A 65 21.60 2.83 -5.13
C PRO A 65 20.81 2.39 -3.89
N GLU A 66 21.52 2.02 -2.82
CA GLU A 66 20.94 1.72 -1.52
C GLU A 66 20.34 2.97 -0.85
N THR A 67 19.40 2.78 0.10
CA THR A 67 18.76 3.92 0.76
C THR A 67 19.73 4.66 1.70
N PRO A 68 19.69 6.00 1.74
CA PRO A 68 20.53 6.79 2.64
C PRO A 68 20.35 6.40 4.12
N LEU A 69 19.13 6.06 4.52
CA LEU A 69 18.81 5.59 5.86
C LEU A 69 19.47 4.25 6.19
N TYR A 70 19.49 3.31 5.23
CA TYR A 70 20.17 2.04 5.40
C TYR A 70 21.69 2.23 5.56
N LEU A 71 22.33 2.98 4.67
CA LEU A 71 23.77 3.27 4.73
C LEU A 71 24.16 3.99 6.03
N TYR A 72 23.30 4.90 6.49
CA TYR A 72 23.44 5.55 7.80
C TYR A 72 23.39 4.55 8.95
N SER A 73 22.38 3.67 8.98
CA SER A 73 22.26 2.63 10.01
C SER A 73 23.49 1.70 10.06
N LYS A 74 24.07 1.41 8.89
CA LYS A 74 25.28 0.57 8.74
C LYS A 74 26.59 1.30 8.99
N ARG A 75 26.56 2.61 9.30
CA ARG A 75 27.73 3.47 9.51
C ARG A 75 28.65 3.58 8.28
N GLN A 76 28.12 3.37 7.08
CA GLN A 76 28.85 3.50 5.82
C GLN A 76 28.76 4.94 5.29
N TYR A 77 29.43 5.85 5.98
CA TYR A 77 29.32 7.29 5.70
C TYR A 77 29.89 7.72 4.34
N THR A 78 30.87 6.99 3.82
CA THR A 78 31.49 7.25 2.51
C THR A 78 30.52 6.94 1.36
N GLU A 79 29.84 5.80 1.40
CA GLU A 79 28.81 5.42 0.42
C GLU A 79 27.55 6.29 0.56
N LEU A 80 27.19 6.63 1.80
CA LEU A 80 26.09 7.55 2.05
C LEU A 80 26.32 8.92 1.39
N GLU A 81 27.54 9.45 1.50
CA GLU A 81 27.92 10.71 0.88
C GLU A 81 27.81 10.64 -0.65
N THR A 82 28.34 9.58 -1.29
CA THR A 82 28.28 9.46 -2.76
C THR A 82 26.84 9.39 -3.26
N VAL A 83 25.96 8.67 -2.57
CA VAL A 83 24.53 8.59 -2.90
C VAL A 83 23.85 9.96 -2.75
N LEU A 84 24.07 10.67 -1.63
CA LEU A 84 23.47 11.98 -1.40
C LEU A 84 23.95 13.04 -2.41
N ARG A 85 25.25 13.06 -2.74
CA ARG A 85 25.80 13.94 -3.79
C ARG A 85 25.20 13.64 -5.16
N ARG A 86 24.99 12.37 -5.49
CA ARG A 86 24.33 11.94 -6.75
C ARG A 86 22.88 12.43 -6.80
N ILE A 87 22.14 12.32 -5.70
CA ILE A 87 20.76 12.84 -5.62
C ILE A 87 20.75 14.38 -5.73
N ALA A 88 21.66 15.07 -5.06
CA ALA A 88 21.75 16.53 -5.08
C ALA A 88 22.08 17.09 -6.48
N THR A 89 23.05 16.47 -7.15
CA THR A 89 23.43 16.83 -8.54
C THR A 89 22.30 16.59 -9.52
N GLN A 90 21.59 15.46 -9.42
CA GLN A 90 20.39 15.18 -10.22
C GLN A 90 19.26 16.19 -9.96
N ASN A 91 19.10 16.63 -8.72
CA ASN A 91 18.14 17.66 -8.32
C ASN A 91 18.63 19.10 -8.59
N LYS A 92 19.76 19.28 -9.28
CA LYS A 92 20.36 20.59 -9.61
C LYS A 92 20.60 21.49 -8.39
N ARG A 93 20.89 20.89 -7.23
CA ARG A 93 21.27 21.62 -6.02
C ARG A 93 22.79 21.75 -5.98
N THR A 94 23.31 22.97 -6.05
CA THR A 94 24.76 23.26 -6.01
C THR A 94 25.27 23.21 -4.56
N GLU A 95 26.30 22.41 -4.32
CA GLU A 95 26.79 22.02 -2.99
C GLU A 95 27.69 23.09 -2.35
N VAL A 96 27.36 23.55 -1.12
CA VAL A 96 28.33 23.92 -0.05
C VAL A 96 27.68 23.83 1.36
N GLN A 97 26.38 24.11 1.51
CA GLN A 97 25.80 24.35 2.85
C GLN A 97 25.19 23.14 3.60
N TRP A 98 25.08 21.96 2.98
CA TRP A 98 24.34 20.85 3.61
C TRP A 98 25.18 20.01 4.58
N TYR A 99 26.51 19.94 4.38
CA TYR A 99 27.43 19.14 5.20
C TYR A 99 27.43 19.57 6.69
N PRO A 100 27.52 20.87 7.04
CA PRO A 100 27.51 21.30 8.44
C PRO A 100 26.14 21.10 9.12
N SER A 101 25.06 21.21 8.35
CA SER A 101 23.68 21.03 8.85
C SER A 101 23.37 19.55 9.11
N TYR A 102 23.84 18.65 8.24
CA TYR A 102 23.70 17.21 8.41
C TYR A 102 24.59 16.70 9.57
N GLN A 103 25.83 17.16 9.67
CA GLN A 103 26.72 16.80 10.79
C GLN A 103 26.23 17.33 12.15
N LYS A 104 25.53 18.49 12.18
CA LYS A 104 24.80 18.96 13.38
C LYS A 104 23.58 18.09 13.71
N PHE A 105 22.85 17.63 12.69
CA PHE A 105 21.75 16.67 12.86
C PHE A 105 22.27 15.33 13.44
N LEU A 106 23.45 14.90 13.00
CA LEU A 106 24.16 13.72 13.50
C LEU A 106 24.80 13.92 14.89
N GLY A 107 25.27 15.13 15.21
CA GLY A 107 25.89 15.45 16.50
C GLY A 107 24.91 15.53 17.67
N ASN A 108 23.62 15.77 17.38
CA ASN A 108 22.55 15.84 18.38
C ASN A 108 21.89 14.48 18.69
N GLN A 109 22.08 13.45 17.86
CA GLN A 109 21.67 12.07 18.19
C GLN A 109 22.90 11.29 18.68
N SER A 110 22.88 10.89 19.95
CA SER A 110 24.07 10.31 20.58
C SER A 110 24.46 8.98 19.92
N ILE A 111 25.77 8.81 19.66
CA ILE A 111 26.41 7.64 19.02
C ILE A 111 26.09 6.31 19.74
N THR A 112 25.59 6.40 20.97
CA THR A 112 25.10 5.33 21.83
C THR A 112 23.69 4.81 21.48
N ASP A 113 22.82 5.63 20.93
CA ASP A 113 21.42 5.24 20.63
C ASP A 113 21.34 4.35 19.37
N VAL A 114 22.14 4.66 18.34
CA VAL A 114 22.20 3.91 17.06
C VAL A 114 22.72 2.48 17.25
N ASN A 115 23.60 2.25 18.24
CA ASN A 115 24.15 0.92 18.56
C ASN A 115 23.12 -0.02 19.20
N ASN A 116 22.09 0.53 19.88
CA ASN A 116 21.01 -0.25 20.47
C ASN A 116 19.87 -0.53 19.49
N GLU A 117 19.70 0.30 18.46
CA GLU A 117 18.70 0.11 17.41
C GLU A 117 19.12 -0.91 16.35
N THR A 118 20.39 -0.92 15.91
CA THR A 118 20.88 -1.87 14.89
C THR A 118 21.16 -3.28 15.42
N LYS A 119 21.41 -3.44 16.72
CA LYS A 119 21.43 -4.74 17.41
C LYS A 119 20.08 -5.11 18.04
N SER A 120 19.00 -4.42 17.71
CA SER A 120 17.67 -4.95 18.02
C SER A 120 17.43 -6.15 17.08
N SER A 121 17.71 -7.36 17.60
CA SER A 121 17.27 -8.61 16.96
C SER A 121 15.83 -8.43 16.47
N PHE A 122 15.45 -8.97 15.31
CA PHE A 122 14.06 -8.96 14.82
C PHE A 122 13.07 -9.26 15.95
N PHE A 123 13.45 -10.15 16.88
CA PHE A 123 12.72 -10.47 18.10
C PHE A 123 12.51 -9.30 19.07
N LYS A 124 13.45 -8.37 19.21
CA LYS A 124 13.34 -7.16 20.04
C LYS A 124 12.40 -6.12 19.41
N GLN A 125 12.44 -5.93 18.08
CA GLN A 125 11.47 -5.08 17.35
C GLN A 125 10.07 -5.67 17.42
N PHE A 126 9.95 -6.98 17.18
CA PHE A 126 8.69 -7.71 17.33
C PHE A 126 8.17 -7.62 18.77
N ARG A 127 9.03 -7.82 19.78
CA ARG A 127 8.66 -7.65 21.19
C ARG A 127 8.22 -6.22 21.51
N GLN A 128 8.89 -5.21 20.96
CA GLN A 128 8.54 -3.80 21.16
C GLN A 128 7.16 -3.46 20.56
N LEU A 129 6.82 -4.06 19.42
CA LEU A 129 5.49 -3.97 18.82
C LEU A 129 4.40 -4.49 19.76
N PHE A 130 4.69 -5.59 20.47
CA PHE A 130 3.80 -6.22 21.45
C PHE A 130 3.96 -5.71 22.90
N SER A 131 4.81 -4.71 23.15
CA SER A 131 5.01 -4.15 24.50
C SER A 131 4.02 -3.03 24.83
N HIS A 132 3.67 -2.18 23.85
CA HIS A 132 2.79 -1.03 24.08
C HIS A 132 1.37 -1.31 23.58
N ARG A 133 0.41 -1.37 24.51
CA ARG A 133 -1.03 -1.55 24.21
C ARG A 133 -1.58 -0.66 23.07
N PRO A 134 -1.32 0.67 23.02
CA PRO A 134 -1.85 1.49 21.93
C PRO A 134 -1.26 1.11 20.57
N THR A 135 0.00 0.68 20.51
CA THR A 135 0.66 0.24 19.28
C THR A 135 0.06 -1.07 18.76
N ILE A 136 -0.21 -2.03 19.66
CA ILE A 136 -0.85 -3.29 19.29
C ILE A 136 -2.24 -3.04 18.70
N ILE A 137 -3.04 -2.16 19.32
CA ILE A 137 -4.37 -1.82 18.82
C ILE A 137 -4.26 -1.18 17.44
N LYS A 138 -3.32 -0.26 17.22
CA LYS A 138 -3.07 0.33 15.88
C LYS A 138 -2.73 -0.75 14.85
N VAL A 139 -1.82 -1.68 15.17
CA VAL A 139 -1.42 -2.80 14.29
C VAL A 139 -2.62 -3.68 13.95
N LEU A 140 -3.40 -4.11 14.95
CA LEU A 140 -4.57 -4.95 14.73
C LEU A 140 -5.62 -4.27 13.84
N ILE A 141 -5.83 -2.97 14.04
CA ILE A 141 -6.77 -2.22 13.19
C ILE A 141 -6.24 -2.10 11.77
N THR A 142 -4.96 -1.75 11.57
CA THR A 142 -4.37 -1.67 10.23
C THR A 142 -4.35 -3.02 9.53
N ASP A 143 -4.07 -4.10 10.25
CA ASP A 143 -4.05 -5.47 9.71
C ASP A 143 -5.45 -5.91 9.28
N PHE A 144 -6.47 -5.63 10.10
CA PHE A 144 -7.88 -5.87 9.75
C PHE A 144 -8.31 -5.02 8.54
N LEU A 145 -7.82 -3.78 8.45
CA LEU A 145 -8.06 -2.90 7.31
C LEU A 145 -7.48 -3.49 6.02
N GLY A 146 -6.23 -3.96 6.07
CA GLY A 146 -5.54 -4.59 4.95
C GLY A 146 -6.25 -5.86 4.50
N PHE A 147 -6.60 -6.73 5.46
CA PHE A 147 -7.38 -7.94 5.23
C PHE A 147 -8.68 -7.64 4.48
N THR A 148 -9.48 -6.71 5.00
CA THR A 148 -10.81 -6.39 4.43
C THR A 148 -10.67 -5.74 3.05
N THR A 149 -9.71 -4.83 2.87
CA THR A 149 -9.49 -4.13 1.60
C THR A 149 -9.12 -5.09 0.48
N TYR A 150 -8.19 -6.01 0.73
CA TYR A 150 -7.77 -7.00 -0.26
C TYR A 150 -8.81 -8.09 -0.49
N LEU A 151 -9.55 -8.49 0.54
CA LEU A 151 -10.68 -9.40 0.39
C LEU A 151 -11.73 -8.82 -0.58
N LEU A 152 -12.15 -7.57 -0.38
CA LEU A 152 -13.10 -6.90 -1.26
C LEU A 152 -12.55 -6.70 -2.68
N TYR A 153 -11.27 -6.35 -2.82
CA TYR A 153 -10.62 -6.18 -4.12
C TYR A 153 -10.69 -7.46 -4.97
N TYR A 154 -10.32 -8.59 -4.37
CA TYR A 154 -10.33 -9.88 -5.07
C TYR A 154 -11.75 -10.40 -5.27
N GLU A 155 -12.65 -10.20 -4.31
CA GLU A 155 -14.07 -10.58 -4.46
C GLU A 155 -14.74 -9.86 -5.64
N ILE A 156 -14.50 -8.56 -5.80
CA ILE A 156 -14.97 -7.80 -6.98
C ILE A 156 -14.29 -8.33 -8.25
N SER A 157 -12.99 -8.60 -8.21
CA SER A 157 -12.23 -9.05 -9.39
C SER A 157 -12.63 -10.46 -9.88
N TYR A 158 -12.92 -11.40 -8.98
CA TYR A 158 -13.41 -12.73 -9.34
C TYR A 158 -14.91 -12.76 -9.66
N GLY A 159 -15.71 -11.85 -9.07
CA GLY A 159 -17.12 -11.71 -9.40
C GLY A 159 -17.39 -11.42 -10.90
N PHE A 160 -16.39 -10.97 -11.66
CA PHE A 160 -16.51 -10.74 -13.10
C PHE A 160 -16.66 -12.02 -13.93
N GLU A 161 -16.18 -13.18 -13.45
CA GLU A 161 -16.28 -14.45 -14.20
C GLU A 161 -17.76 -14.85 -14.44
N VAL A 162 -18.65 -14.43 -13.54
CA VAL A 162 -20.11 -14.70 -13.62
C VAL A 162 -20.77 -13.91 -14.76
N MET A 163 -20.15 -12.84 -15.28
CA MET A 163 -20.79 -11.89 -16.20
C MET A 163 -20.64 -12.22 -17.70
N ASN A 164 -20.13 -13.39 -18.09
CA ASN A 164 -20.00 -13.84 -19.50
C ASN A 164 -19.27 -12.84 -20.44
N ILE A 165 -18.48 -11.91 -19.90
CA ILE A 165 -17.56 -11.07 -20.69
C ILE A 165 -16.29 -11.86 -20.93
N SER A 166 -15.61 -11.65 -22.06
CA SER A 166 -14.32 -12.29 -22.28
C SER A 166 -13.35 -11.90 -21.14
N PRO A 167 -12.68 -12.88 -20.50
CA PRO A 167 -11.88 -12.62 -19.30
C PRO A 167 -10.77 -11.60 -19.56
N TYR A 168 -10.20 -11.61 -20.77
CA TYR A 168 -9.20 -10.64 -21.20
C TYR A 168 -9.72 -9.19 -21.21
N LEU A 169 -10.94 -8.98 -21.74
CA LEU A 169 -11.53 -7.64 -21.82
C LEU A 169 -11.93 -7.12 -20.44
N GLY A 170 -12.45 -8.00 -19.57
CA GLY A 170 -12.75 -7.67 -18.19
C GLY A 170 -11.52 -7.21 -17.41
N VAL A 171 -10.39 -7.91 -17.56
CA VAL A 171 -9.12 -7.54 -16.92
C VAL A 171 -8.57 -6.24 -17.47
N VAL A 172 -8.58 -6.01 -18.79
CA VAL A 172 -8.10 -4.73 -19.37
C VAL A 172 -8.94 -3.54 -18.92
N ILE A 173 -10.28 -3.67 -18.91
CA ILE A 173 -11.16 -2.62 -18.40
C ILE A 173 -10.89 -2.40 -16.91
N GLY A 174 -10.76 -3.49 -16.14
CA GLY A 174 -10.40 -3.43 -14.73
C GLY A 174 -9.09 -2.70 -14.47
N ALA A 175 -8.04 -2.98 -15.24
CA ALA A 175 -6.72 -2.35 -15.10
C ALA A 175 -6.78 -0.83 -15.39
N VAL A 176 -7.55 -0.41 -16.40
CA VAL A 176 -7.76 1.03 -16.69
C VAL A 176 -8.50 1.70 -15.54
N VAL A 177 -9.56 1.07 -15.04
CA VAL A 177 -10.35 1.58 -13.91
C VAL A 177 -9.52 1.67 -12.64
N GLU A 178 -8.67 0.68 -12.36
CA GLU A 178 -7.71 0.71 -11.26
C GLU A 178 -6.71 1.85 -11.39
N ALA A 179 -6.15 2.06 -12.58
CA ALA A 179 -5.19 3.15 -12.81
C ALA A 179 -5.83 4.51 -12.50
N VAL A 180 -7.08 4.71 -12.95
CA VAL A 180 -7.85 5.91 -12.66
C VAL A 180 -8.17 6.02 -11.16
N GLY A 181 -8.43 4.91 -10.47
CA GLY A 181 -8.62 4.86 -9.02
C GLY A 181 -7.37 5.22 -8.22
N TYR A 182 -6.20 4.74 -8.62
CA TYR A 182 -4.92 5.11 -7.99
C TYR A 182 -4.59 6.59 -8.18
N ILE A 183 -4.85 7.15 -9.37
CA ILE A 183 -4.65 8.58 -9.65
C ILE A 183 -5.65 9.44 -8.87
N SER A 184 -6.92 9.04 -8.83
CA SER A 184 -7.96 9.77 -8.10
C SER A 184 -7.69 9.77 -6.60
N GLY A 185 -7.27 8.64 -6.03
CA GLY A 185 -6.83 8.52 -4.64
C GLY A 185 -5.67 9.46 -4.33
N SER A 186 -4.66 9.51 -5.22
CA SER A 186 -3.54 10.45 -5.11
C SER A 186 -3.99 11.91 -5.04
N PHE A 187 -4.89 12.31 -5.93
CA PHE A 187 -5.41 13.67 -5.97
C PHE A 187 -6.25 14.01 -4.72
N LEU A 188 -7.08 13.05 -4.27
CA LEU A 188 -7.91 13.25 -3.09
C LEU A 188 -7.08 13.37 -1.80
N ILE A 189 -5.96 12.64 -1.68
CA ILE A 189 -5.04 12.74 -0.53
C ILE A 189 -4.49 14.17 -0.38
N VAL A 190 -4.17 14.83 -1.50
CA VAL A 190 -3.63 16.20 -1.52
C VAL A 190 -4.72 17.25 -1.22
N SER A 191 -5.99 16.90 -1.45
CA SER A 191 -7.13 17.78 -1.24
C SER A 191 -7.37 18.14 0.25
N ARG A 192 -8.42 18.94 0.54
CA ARG A 192 -8.80 19.31 1.91
C ARG A 192 -9.22 18.11 2.78
N LEU A 193 -9.50 16.94 2.20
CA LEU A 193 -9.99 15.74 2.87
C LEU A 193 -8.94 14.98 3.71
N GLY A 194 -7.64 15.19 3.45
CA GLY A 194 -6.58 14.44 4.14
C GLY A 194 -6.55 12.95 3.76
N ARG A 195 -5.74 12.16 4.47
CA ARG A 195 -5.52 10.74 4.15
C ARG A 195 -6.64 9.88 4.73
N LYS A 196 -7.00 10.12 5.99
CA LYS A 196 -8.09 9.41 6.66
C LYS A 196 -9.43 9.67 5.97
N GLY A 197 -9.73 10.93 5.65
CA GLY A 197 -10.98 11.29 4.97
C GLY A 197 -11.09 10.66 3.59
N THR A 198 -10.00 10.63 2.83
CA THR A 198 -9.95 9.96 1.52
C THR A 198 -10.21 8.46 1.65
N PHE A 199 -9.55 7.79 2.59
CA PHE A 199 -9.76 6.37 2.81
C PHE A 199 -11.22 6.05 3.17
N ILE A 200 -11.82 6.82 4.08
CA ILE A 200 -13.21 6.64 4.50
C ILE A 200 -14.19 6.79 3.32
N ILE A 201 -14.00 7.80 2.47
CA ILE A 201 -14.87 8.02 1.31
C ILE A 201 -14.76 6.87 0.32
N MET A 202 -13.53 6.48 -0.02
CA MET A 202 -13.27 5.43 -1.01
C MET A 202 -13.75 4.06 -0.51
N MET A 203 -13.41 3.69 0.71
CA MET A 203 -13.85 2.43 1.31
C MET A 203 -15.37 2.41 1.55
N GLY A 204 -15.98 3.55 1.88
CA GLY A 204 -17.43 3.72 2.00
C GLY A 204 -18.13 3.48 0.66
N LEU A 205 -17.61 4.07 -0.41
CA LEU A 205 -18.13 3.86 -1.76
C LEU A 205 -18.01 2.38 -2.16
N THR A 206 -16.88 1.71 -1.88
CA THR A 206 -16.74 0.27 -2.14
C THR A 206 -17.77 -0.55 -1.37
N ALA A 207 -17.95 -0.31 -0.07
CA ALA A 207 -18.89 -1.06 0.75
C ALA A 207 -20.33 -0.94 0.23
N VAL A 208 -20.72 0.26 -0.23
CA VAL A 208 -22.03 0.50 -0.86
C VAL A 208 -22.16 -0.22 -2.20
N CYS A 209 -21.16 -0.15 -3.07
CA CYS A 209 -21.17 -0.88 -4.34
C CYS A 209 -21.33 -2.39 -4.12
N VAL A 210 -20.56 -2.96 -3.19
CA VAL A 210 -20.60 -4.40 -2.87
C VAL A 210 -21.95 -4.80 -2.26
N LEU A 211 -22.56 -3.96 -1.44
CA LEU A 211 -23.90 -4.20 -0.88
C LEU A 211 -24.99 -4.28 -1.97
N ILE A 212 -24.84 -3.44 -3.00
CA ILE A 212 -25.83 -3.29 -4.08
C ILE A 212 -25.65 -4.36 -5.17
N LEU A 213 -24.45 -4.92 -5.35
CA LEU A 213 -24.12 -5.90 -6.40
C LEU A 213 -25.15 -7.06 -6.50
N PRO A 214 -25.53 -7.77 -5.41
CA PRO A 214 -26.48 -8.89 -5.51
C PRO A 214 -27.87 -8.51 -6.05
N PHE A 215 -28.30 -7.26 -5.84
CA PHE A 215 -29.57 -6.77 -6.37
C PHE A 215 -29.46 -6.46 -7.86
N VAL A 216 -28.35 -5.86 -8.27
CA VAL A 216 -28.11 -5.41 -9.65
C VAL A 216 -27.86 -6.57 -10.60
N VAL A 217 -27.25 -7.66 -10.12
CA VAL A 217 -27.11 -8.92 -10.87
C VAL A 217 -28.46 -9.43 -11.40
N LYS A 218 -29.54 -9.24 -10.65
CA LYS A 218 -30.90 -9.65 -11.05
C LYS A 218 -31.53 -8.75 -12.10
N VAL A 219 -31.07 -7.49 -12.22
CA VAL A 219 -31.61 -6.50 -13.15
C VAL A 219 -31.01 -6.67 -14.54
N GLY A 220 -29.70 -6.94 -14.63
CA GLY A 220 -29.04 -7.23 -15.91
C GLY A 220 -27.51 -7.11 -15.87
N ALA A 221 -26.87 -7.56 -16.95
CA ALA A 221 -25.41 -7.59 -17.06
C ALA A 221 -24.77 -6.20 -17.10
N LEU A 222 -25.30 -5.27 -17.91
CA LEU A 222 -24.72 -3.92 -18.05
C LEU A 222 -24.69 -3.14 -16.73
N PRO A 223 -25.79 -3.03 -15.95
CA PRO A 223 -25.75 -2.40 -14.64
C PRO A 223 -24.75 -3.05 -13.67
N THR A 224 -24.62 -4.38 -13.73
CA THR A 224 -23.71 -5.13 -12.85
C THR A 224 -22.25 -4.76 -13.13
N VAL A 225 -21.86 -4.68 -14.40
CA VAL A 225 -20.52 -4.26 -14.80
C VAL A 225 -20.23 -2.84 -14.33
N ILE A 226 -21.18 -1.91 -14.48
CA ILE A 226 -21.01 -0.52 -14.05
C ILE A 226 -20.77 -0.43 -12.53
N VAL A 227 -21.58 -1.13 -11.74
CA VAL A 227 -21.44 -1.13 -10.27
C VAL A 227 -20.17 -1.83 -9.82
N ALA A 228 -19.81 -2.95 -10.46
CA ALA A 228 -18.58 -3.68 -10.17
C ALA A 228 -17.34 -2.83 -10.48
N GLN A 229 -17.32 -2.14 -11.62
CA GLN A 229 -16.21 -1.24 -11.98
C GLN A 229 -16.16 0.00 -11.09
N LEU A 230 -17.31 0.54 -10.67
CA LEU A 230 -17.33 1.63 -9.69
C LEU A 230 -16.76 1.18 -8.34
N GLY A 231 -17.09 -0.04 -7.90
CA GLY A 231 -16.50 -0.66 -6.71
C GLY A 231 -14.99 -0.87 -6.86
N LYS A 232 -14.53 -1.32 -8.03
CA LYS A 232 -13.11 -1.53 -8.38
C LYS A 232 -12.32 -0.22 -8.41
N PHE A 233 -12.92 0.86 -8.92
CA PHE A 233 -12.38 2.22 -8.84
C PHE A 233 -12.23 2.69 -7.38
N ALA A 234 -13.26 2.50 -6.57
CA ALA A 234 -13.26 2.95 -5.19
C ALA A 234 -12.24 2.18 -4.33
N ILE A 235 -12.15 0.86 -4.50
CA ILE A 235 -11.23 0.03 -3.71
C ILE A 235 -9.77 0.27 -4.08
N SER A 236 -9.45 0.51 -5.37
CA SER A 236 -8.10 0.90 -5.79
C SER A 236 -7.69 2.25 -5.21
N GLY A 237 -8.61 3.22 -5.14
CA GLY A 237 -8.43 4.44 -4.37
C GLY A 237 -8.12 4.18 -2.89
N ALA A 238 -8.87 3.30 -2.22
CA ALA A 238 -8.61 2.93 -0.82
C ALA A 238 -7.26 2.23 -0.61
N ILE A 239 -6.86 1.35 -1.55
CA ILE A 239 -5.55 0.67 -1.55
C ILE A 239 -4.44 1.71 -1.64
N SER A 240 -4.48 2.64 -2.60
CA SER A 240 -3.44 3.67 -2.75
C SER A 240 -3.21 4.47 -1.49
N VAL A 241 -4.29 4.87 -0.81
CA VAL A 241 -4.20 5.60 0.45
C VAL A 241 -3.62 4.72 1.55
N SER A 242 -4.01 3.45 1.63
CA SER A 242 -3.55 2.52 2.68
C SER A 242 -2.05 2.28 2.63
N TRP A 243 -1.50 2.09 1.44
CA TRP A 243 -0.06 1.89 1.23
C TRP A 243 0.77 3.08 1.76
N ILE A 244 0.20 4.27 1.77
CA ILE A 244 0.85 5.49 2.24
C ILE A 244 0.51 5.79 3.72
N PHE A 245 -0.73 5.57 4.13
CA PHE A 245 -1.24 5.87 5.46
C PHE A 245 -0.69 4.90 6.53
N VAL A 246 -0.59 3.61 6.22
CA VAL A 246 -0.13 2.59 7.16
C VAL A 246 1.31 2.84 7.62
N PRO A 247 2.31 3.03 6.74
CA PRO A 247 3.68 3.31 7.16
C PRO A 247 3.83 4.60 7.99
N GLU A 248 2.97 5.59 7.79
CA GLU A 248 3.04 6.86 8.52
C GLU A 248 2.46 6.81 9.94
N LEU A 249 1.60 5.84 10.23
CA LEU A 249 1.06 5.63 11.59
C LEU A 249 2.09 5.05 12.56
N PHE A 250 3.21 4.55 12.04
CA PHE A 250 4.22 3.83 12.80
C PHE A 250 5.57 4.57 12.80
N GLN A 251 6.21 4.54 13.96
CA GLN A 251 7.56 5.05 14.18
C GLN A 251 8.56 4.28 13.31
N THR A 252 9.64 4.95 12.88
CA THR A 252 10.68 4.40 11.99
C THR A 252 11.24 3.05 12.46
N SER A 253 11.39 2.86 13.78
CA SER A 253 11.90 1.62 14.39
C SER A 253 10.99 0.39 14.20
N ILE A 254 9.67 0.58 14.14
CA ILE A 254 8.67 -0.50 14.02
C ILE A 254 7.91 -0.50 12.68
N ARG A 255 8.10 0.55 11.86
CA ARG A 255 7.37 0.78 10.60
C ARG A 255 7.51 -0.37 9.61
N SER A 256 8.73 -0.86 9.41
CA SER A 256 8.99 -1.95 8.45
C SER A 256 8.33 -3.26 8.89
N THR A 257 8.36 -3.58 10.18
CA THR A 257 7.71 -4.76 10.76
C THR A 257 6.19 -4.64 10.69
N ALA A 258 5.61 -3.50 11.09
CA ALA A 258 4.17 -3.27 11.06
C ALA A 258 3.64 -3.29 9.62
N ASN A 259 4.34 -2.66 8.68
CA ASN A 259 3.98 -2.73 7.26
C ASN A 259 4.13 -4.16 6.70
N GLY A 260 5.09 -4.94 7.20
CA GLY A 260 5.20 -6.36 6.88
C GLY A 260 3.98 -7.16 7.33
N LEU A 261 3.53 -6.97 8.57
CA LEU A 261 2.31 -7.59 9.10
C LEU A 261 1.07 -7.18 8.29
N PHE A 262 0.92 -5.89 8.02
CA PHE A 262 -0.15 -5.36 7.18
C PHE A 262 -0.23 -6.07 5.82
N ILE A 263 0.91 -6.21 5.14
CA ILE A 263 1.00 -6.89 3.85
C ILE A 263 0.63 -8.37 4.01
N THR A 264 1.10 -9.05 5.06
CA THR A 264 0.75 -10.48 5.27
C THR A 264 -0.74 -10.68 5.47
N PHE A 265 -1.40 -9.90 6.34
CA PHE A 265 -2.84 -9.99 6.56
C PHE A 265 -3.66 -9.58 5.33
N SER A 266 -3.19 -8.60 4.57
CA SER A 266 -3.76 -8.26 3.26
C SER A 266 -3.75 -9.45 2.30
N HIS A 267 -2.65 -10.20 2.23
CA HIS A 267 -2.56 -11.39 1.38
C HIS A 267 -3.40 -12.56 1.91
N ILE A 268 -3.59 -12.68 3.23
CA ILE A 268 -4.55 -13.66 3.78
C ILE A 268 -5.96 -13.36 3.26
N GLY A 269 -6.38 -12.08 3.25
CA GLY A 269 -7.65 -11.66 2.65
C GLY A 269 -7.74 -12.02 1.17
N ALA A 270 -6.66 -11.78 0.41
CA ALA A 270 -6.56 -12.13 -1.00
C ALA A 270 -6.67 -13.64 -1.29
N ILE A 271 -6.14 -14.50 -0.41
CA ILE A 271 -6.23 -15.96 -0.53
C ILE A 271 -7.63 -16.45 -0.18
N ILE A 272 -8.26 -15.87 0.83
CA ILE A 272 -9.59 -16.28 1.30
C ILE A 272 -10.68 -15.91 0.28
N ALA A 273 -10.58 -14.76 -0.39
CA ALA A 273 -11.57 -14.30 -1.36
C ALA A 273 -11.94 -15.34 -2.46
N PRO A 274 -10.99 -15.90 -3.24
CA PRO A 274 -11.30 -16.91 -4.24
C PRO A 274 -11.75 -18.25 -3.62
N VAL A 275 -11.27 -18.61 -2.44
CA VAL A 275 -11.72 -19.82 -1.72
C VAL A 275 -13.20 -19.70 -1.37
N ILE A 276 -13.64 -18.53 -0.89
CA ILE A 276 -15.05 -18.27 -0.63
C ILE A 276 -15.85 -18.31 -1.94
N SER A 277 -15.35 -17.65 -3.00
CA SER A 277 -16.05 -17.61 -4.29
C SER A 277 -16.24 -18.98 -4.94
N THR A 278 -15.32 -19.92 -4.72
CA THR A 278 -15.36 -21.27 -5.32
C THR A 278 -16.06 -22.30 -4.45
N SER A 279 -15.99 -22.17 -3.12
CA SER A 279 -16.55 -23.15 -2.19
C SER A 279 -18.04 -22.91 -1.89
N VAL A 280 -18.51 -21.67 -2.06
CA VAL A 280 -19.89 -21.29 -1.79
C VAL A 280 -20.75 -21.54 -3.03
N SER A 281 -21.78 -22.37 -2.91
CA SER A 281 -22.75 -22.59 -4.00
C SER A 281 -23.41 -21.28 -4.43
N GLU A 282 -23.73 -21.15 -5.72
CA GLU A 282 -24.36 -19.95 -6.33
C GLU A 282 -25.56 -19.39 -5.53
N LYS A 283 -26.31 -20.28 -4.87
CA LYS A 283 -27.45 -19.93 -4.00
C LYS A 283 -27.08 -19.01 -2.82
N TYR A 284 -25.86 -19.10 -2.31
CA TYR A 284 -25.38 -18.34 -1.15
C TYR A 284 -24.41 -17.21 -1.53
N LEU A 285 -24.16 -16.99 -2.82
CA LEU A 285 -23.25 -15.96 -3.32
C LEU A 285 -23.65 -14.56 -2.80
N SER A 286 -24.94 -14.25 -2.74
CA SER A 286 -25.44 -12.97 -2.21
C SER A 286 -25.10 -12.77 -0.72
N VAL A 287 -25.06 -13.86 0.06
CA VAL A 287 -24.73 -13.79 1.50
C VAL A 287 -23.26 -13.40 1.68
N THR A 288 -22.37 -13.94 0.85
CA THR A 288 -20.94 -13.58 0.86
C THR A 288 -20.76 -12.07 0.68
N PHE A 289 -21.37 -11.49 -0.35
CA PHE A 289 -21.28 -10.04 -0.59
C PHE A 289 -21.80 -9.20 0.58
N TYR A 290 -22.88 -9.64 1.25
CA TYR A 290 -23.39 -8.94 2.43
C TYR A 290 -22.44 -9.02 3.63
N VAL A 291 -21.83 -10.18 3.86
CA VAL A 291 -20.82 -10.36 4.92
C VAL A 291 -19.59 -9.51 4.64
N SER A 292 -19.09 -9.51 3.40
CA SER A 292 -17.94 -8.70 3.00
C SER A 292 -18.22 -7.20 3.10
N SER A 293 -19.42 -6.75 2.70
CA SER A 293 -19.84 -5.36 2.88
C SER A 293 -19.90 -4.99 4.38
N ALA A 294 -20.42 -5.88 5.24
CA ALA A 294 -20.44 -5.66 6.68
C ALA A 294 -19.02 -5.55 7.26
N LEU A 295 -18.08 -6.40 6.84
CA LEU A 295 -16.67 -6.28 7.20
C LEU A 295 -16.09 -4.93 6.75
N GLY A 296 -16.43 -4.47 5.54
CA GLY A 296 -16.08 -3.14 5.04
C GLY A 296 -16.58 -2.00 5.92
N VAL A 297 -17.82 -2.08 6.41
CA VAL A 297 -18.39 -1.10 7.34
C VAL A 297 -17.66 -1.12 8.70
N VAL A 298 -17.32 -2.30 9.21
CA VAL A 298 -16.50 -2.42 10.43
C VAL A 298 -15.13 -1.78 10.23
N ALA A 299 -14.49 -2.01 9.08
CA ALA A 299 -13.20 -1.40 8.74
C ALA A 299 -13.26 0.14 8.67
N LEU A 300 -14.36 0.70 8.17
CA LEU A 300 -14.64 2.14 8.17
C LEU A 300 -14.74 2.70 9.59
N LEU A 301 -15.53 2.05 10.45
CA LEU A 301 -15.70 2.45 11.85
C LEU A 301 -14.36 2.40 12.60
N LEU A 302 -13.56 1.37 12.37
CA LEU A 302 -12.24 1.25 12.97
C LEU A 302 -11.27 2.34 12.45
N THR A 303 -11.37 2.74 11.18
CA THR A 303 -10.56 3.84 10.64
C THR A 303 -10.90 5.17 11.29
N MET A 304 -12.14 5.38 11.74
CA MET A 304 -12.51 6.59 12.49
C MET A 304 -11.76 6.72 13.82
N ILE A 305 -11.31 5.62 14.42
CA ILE A 305 -10.51 5.61 15.66
C ILE A 305 -9.06 6.02 15.40
N LEU A 306 -8.56 5.86 14.16
CA LEU A 306 -7.17 6.17 13.83
C LEU A 306 -6.92 7.68 13.74
N PRO A 307 -5.73 8.15 14.18
CA PRO A 307 -5.34 9.54 14.03
C PRO A 307 -5.11 9.91 12.56
N GLU A 308 -5.35 11.18 12.20
CA GLU A 308 -4.97 11.72 10.89
C GLU A 308 -3.46 12.01 10.85
N THR A 309 -2.80 11.62 9.75
CA THR A 309 -1.35 11.79 9.56
C THR A 309 -0.99 13.03 8.73
N ARG A 310 -1.99 13.76 8.20
CA ARG A 310 -1.76 14.97 7.41
C ARG A 310 -0.96 16.03 8.18
N GLY A 311 0.17 16.42 7.62
CA GLY A 311 0.94 17.59 8.07
C GLY A 311 1.72 17.40 9.36
N LYS A 312 1.76 16.19 9.91
CA LYS A 312 2.65 15.85 11.03
C LYS A 312 3.97 15.37 10.48
N THR A 313 5.06 15.98 10.92
CA THR A 313 6.40 15.49 10.63
C THR A 313 6.57 14.14 11.33
N MET A 314 7.30 13.19 10.74
CA MET A 314 7.48 11.84 11.31
C MET A 314 8.05 11.84 12.74
N ASP A 315 8.64 12.97 13.16
CA ASP A 315 9.22 13.18 14.47
C ASP A 315 8.24 13.82 15.49
N ASP A 316 7.12 14.42 15.09
CA ASP A 316 6.22 15.13 16.04
C ASP A 316 5.38 14.16 16.93
N GLU A 317 5.21 12.90 16.53
CA GLU A 317 4.64 11.87 17.42
C GLU A 317 5.62 11.47 18.56
N GLN A 318 6.92 11.79 18.45
CA GLN A 318 7.93 11.51 19.47
C GLN A 318 7.70 12.35 20.74
N ASP A 319 7.23 13.59 20.60
CA ASP A 319 7.02 14.47 21.76
C ASP A 319 5.70 14.21 22.48
N SER A 320 4.61 13.94 21.75
CA SER A 320 3.29 13.75 22.37
C SER A 320 3.17 12.49 23.24
N SER A 321 4.00 11.47 23.01
CA SER A 321 4.03 10.26 23.83
C SER A 321 4.96 10.36 25.05
N ASN A 322 5.94 11.26 25.03
CA ASN A 322 6.84 11.53 26.16
C ASN A 322 6.27 12.56 27.16
N ILE A 323 5.32 13.41 26.74
CA ILE A 323 4.69 14.39 27.63
C ILE A 323 3.72 13.73 28.64
N GLY A 324 3.23 12.52 28.37
CA GLY A 324 2.31 11.79 29.26
C GLY A 324 2.97 11.03 30.42
N THR A 325 4.30 11.02 30.53
CA THR A 325 5.05 10.27 31.57
C THR A 325 5.74 11.17 32.60
N HIS A 326 5.52 12.48 32.56
CA HIS A 326 5.99 13.44 33.55
C HIS A 326 4.82 14.16 34.24
N THR A 327 3.98 13.40 34.93
CA THR A 327 3.13 13.87 36.03
C THR A 327 2.93 12.75 37.02
#